data_AF-A0A7V8XU14-F1
#
_entry.id   AF-A0A7V8XU14-F1
#
_cell.length_a   1.000
_cell.length_b   1.000
_cell.length_c   1.000
_cell.angle_alpha   90.00
_cell.angle_beta   90.00
_cell.angle_gamma   90.00
#
_symmetry.space_group_name_H-M   'P 1'
#
loop_
_entity.id
_entity.type
_entity.pdbx_description
1 polymer ?
#
loop_
_entity_poly.entity_id
_entity_poly.type
_entity_poly.pdbx_seq_one_letter_code
_entity_poly.pdbx_strand_id
1 'polypeptide(L)'
;MSQDPWLEATERTVTLNQTNLAALAECGGAMRTPFTFDRLDGYVESSAEWLLSGGFRVCIRVANITSPGDHVGPAHNDILPLAFVSTHAIMSLVDGEFVSLLEPAEEWREAAAACVNTGAFPVLAGEPGRRDIMLSSPIILYDYPEVAAESPGDLFDGAEIDEILTLRIMTLTDDEKDEMRRGDDRTRQLLERTEALTPEHMMKLHGVMRGLKAGESGG
;
A
#
# COMPACT_ATOMS: atom_id res chain seq x y z
N MET A 1 -35.44 0.32 9.16
CA MET A 1 -34.09 -0.29 9.17
C MET A 1 -33.13 0.85 9.42
N SER A 2 -32.46 0.85 10.57
CA SER A 2 -31.44 1.87 10.89
C SER A 2 -30.30 1.68 9.90
N GLN A 3 -30.05 2.66 9.04
CA GLN A 3 -28.85 2.67 8.21
C GLN A 3 -27.70 3.05 9.13
N ASP A 4 -26.76 2.13 9.33
CA ASP A 4 -25.53 2.47 10.03
C ASP A 4 -24.79 3.54 9.22
N PRO A 5 -24.38 4.65 9.85
CA PRO A 5 -23.72 5.74 9.13
C PRO A 5 -22.38 5.26 8.57
N TRP A 6 -22.12 5.61 7.31
CA TRP A 6 -20.83 5.33 6.66
C TRP A 6 -19.68 5.96 7.47
N LEU A 7 -18.63 5.18 7.70
CA LEU A 7 -17.45 5.63 8.42
C LEU A 7 -16.38 6.06 7.41
N GLU A 8 -16.14 7.37 7.33
CA GLU A 8 -15.10 7.93 6.47
C GLU A 8 -13.71 7.69 7.10
N ALA A 9 -12.79 7.13 6.30
CA ALA A 9 -11.42 6.91 6.73
C ALA A 9 -10.72 8.24 6.98
N THR A 10 -10.04 8.37 8.12
CA THR A 10 -9.27 9.59 8.42
C THR A 10 -7.79 9.35 8.18
N GLU A 11 -7.18 10.17 7.32
CA GLU A 11 -5.75 10.10 7.04
C GLU A 11 -4.93 10.48 8.29
N ARG A 12 -3.83 9.75 8.50
CA ARG A 12 -2.89 9.95 9.59
C ARG A 12 -1.47 9.69 9.10
N THR A 13 -0.53 10.49 9.57
CA THR A 13 0.90 10.35 9.21
C THR A 13 1.75 10.30 10.47
N VAL A 14 2.66 9.35 10.51
CA VAL A 14 3.72 9.25 11.53
C VAL A 14 5.05 9.41 10.82
N THR A 15 5.83 10.43 11.20
CA THR A 15 7.17 10.66 10.66
C THR A 15 8.21 10.21 11.68
N LEU A 16 9.11 9.34 11.26
CA LEU A 16 10.24 8.89 12.07
C LEU A 16 11.46 9.78 11.83
N ASN A 17 12.33 9.87 12.84
CA ASN A 17 13.61 10.54 12.68
C ASN A 17 14.54 9.72 11.79
N GLN A 18 15.35 10.42 10.99
CA GLN A 18 16.42 9.79 10.22
C GLN A 18 17.36 9.04 11.18
N THR A 19 17.66 7.79 10.84
CA THR A 19 18.43 6.88 11.69
C THR A 19 19.54 6.24 10.87
N ASN A 20 20.74 6.16 11.44
CA ASN A 20 21.86 5.46 10.82
C ASN A 20 21.68 3.94 10.96
N LEU A 21 21.75 3.20 9.84
CA LEU A 21 21.51 1.75 9.84
C LEU A 21 22.57 0.96 10.61
N ALA A 22 23.83 1.38 10.59
CA ALA A 22 24.89 0.74 11.37
C ALA A 22 24.60 0.87 12.87
N ALA A 23 24.27 2.08 13.32
CA ALA A 23 23.88 2.32 14.72
C ALA A 23 22.62 1.54 15.12
N LEU A 24 21.65 1.43 14.21
CA LEU A 24 20.43 0.64 14.45
C LEU A 24 20.73 -0.86 14.58
N ALA A 25 21.67 -1.38 13.78
CA ALA A 25 22.11 -2.77 13.87
C ALA A 25 22.97 -3.05 15.13
N GLU A 26 23.80 -2.09 15.54
CA GLU A 26 24.61 -2.17 16.76
C GLU A 26 23.78 -2.11 18.05
N CYS A 27 22.58 -1.52 18.00
CA CYS A 27 21.66 -1.49 19.13
C CYS A 27 21.26 -2.90 19.62
N GLY A 28 21.45 -3.94 18.79
CA GLY A 28 21.18 -5.35 19.15
C GLY A 28 19.69 -5.68 19.35
N GLY A 29 18.80 -4.77 18.94
CA GLY A 29 17.37 -4.87 19.14
C GLY A 29 16.63 -3.84 18.29
N ALA A 30 15.31 -3.82 18.41
CA ALA A 30 14.49 -2.91 17.62
C ALA A 30 14.18 -1.61 18.38
N MET A 31 14.31 -0.49 17.68
CA MET A 31 13.94 0.82 18.18
C MET A 31 12.44 1.03 18.01
N ARG A 32 11.73 1.34 19.11
CA ARG A 32 10.29 1.61 19.10
C ARG A 32 10.01 3.09 19.21
N THR A 33 9.23 3.60 18.25
CA THR A 33 8.71 4.96 18.25
C THR A 33 7.19 4.90 18.46
N PRO A 34 6.68 5.20 19.66
CA PRO A 34 5.25 5.22 19.90
C PRO A 34 4.58 6.42 19.22
N PHE A 35 3.30 6.28 18.89
CA PHE A 35 2.46 7.38 18.43
C PHE A 35 1.04 7.22 18.98
N THR A 36 0.36 8.35 19.13
CA THR A 36 -1.03 8.42 19.58
C THR A 36 -1.79 9.42 18.70
N PHE A 37 -2.97 9.03 18.26
CA PHE A 37 -3.99 9.88 17.68
C PHE A 37 -5.25 9.80 18.56
N ASP A 38 -6.26 10.64 18.29
CA ASP A 38 -7.47 10.78 19.13
C ASP A 38 -8.08 9.46 19.64
N ARG A 39 -8.14 8.44 18.78
CA ARG A 39 -8.71 7.11 19.10
C ARG A 39 -7.77 5.94 18.82
N LEU A 40 -6.50 6.20 18.55
CA LEU A 40 -5.56 5.19 18.06
C LEU A 40 -4.23 5.30 18.76
N ASP A 41 -3.78 4.20 19.33
CA ASP A 41 -2.44 4.04 19.90
C ASP A 41 -1.67 3.00 19.09
N GLY A 42 -0.42 3.31 18.81
CA GLY A 42 0.45 2.44 18.05
C GLY A 42 1.92 2.69 18.32
N TYR A 43 2.74 1.86 17.68
CA TYR A 43 4.16 2.14 17.56
C TYR A 43 4.68 1.69 16.20
N VAL A 44 5.74 2.36 15.76
CA VAL A 44 6.59 1.85 14.69
C VAL A 44 7.85 1.28 15.32
N GLU A 45 8.13 0.02 15.03
CA GLU A 45 9.36 -0.65 15.40
C GLU A 45 10.28 -0.73 14.18
N SER A 46 11.51 -0.29 14.34
CA SER A 46 12.55 -0.31 13.30
C SER A 46 13.76 -1.08 13.79
N SER A 47 14.28 -1.98 12.97
CA SER A 47 15.56 -2.65 13.24
C SER A 47 16.35 -2.83 11.95
N ALA A 48 17.66 -3.01 12.10
CA ALA A 48 18.56 -3.36 11.01
C ALA A 48 19.47 -4.52 11.45
N GLU A 49 19.87 -5.34 10.50
CA GLU A 49 20.81 -6.43 10.72
C GLU A 49 21.84 -6.43 9.60
N TRP A 50 23.12 -6.52 9.97
CA TRP A 50 24.21 -6.66 9.02
C TRP A 50 24.15 -8.01 8.32
N LEU A 51 24.23 -7.98 6.99
CA LEU A 51 24.31 -9.17 6.15
C LEU A 51 25.77 -9.47 5.78
N LEU A 52 26.09 -10.75 5.66
CA LEU A 52 27.43 -11.21 5.23
C LEU A 52 27.81 -10.70 3.83
N SER A 53 26.82 -10.45 2.98
CA SER A 53 26.98 -9.88 1.63
C SER A 53 27.34 -8.38 1.63
N GLY A 54 27.46 -7.73 2.78
CA GLY A 54 27.92 -6.33 2.88
C GLY A 54 26.81 -5.29 2.82
N GLY A 55 25.62 -5.61 3.34
CA GLY A 55 24.47 -4.71 3.37
C GLY A 55 23.63 -4.89 4.64
N PHE A 56 22.43 -4.31 4.65
CA PHE A 56 21.51 -4.41 5.78
C PHE A 56 20.21 -5.07 5.38
N ARG A 57 19.69 -5.94 6.25
CA ARG A 57 18.26 -6.26 6.26
C ARG A 57 17.58 -5.31 7.23
N VAL A 58 16.61 -4.55 6.74
CA VAL A 58 15.83 -3.61 7.55
C VAL A 58 14.45 -4.18 7.80
N CYS A 59 13.98 -4.11 9.05
CA CYS A 59 12.61 -4.47 9.42
C CYS A 59 11.88 -3.23 9.91
N ILE A 60 10.71 -2.97 9.34
CA ILE A 60 9.74 -1.99 9.82
C ILE A 60 8.47 -2.74 10.20
N ARG A 61 8.00 -2.54 11.44
CA ARG A 61 6.72 -3.07 11.92
C ARG A 61 5.88 -1.93 12.45
N VAL A 62 4.69 -1.77 11.89
CA VAL A 62 3.65 -0.88 12.44
C VAL A 62 2.68 -1.74 13.23
N ALA A 63 2.49 -1.41 14.51
CA ALA A 63 1.60 -2.16 15.38
C ALA A 63 0.52 -1.25 15.94
N ASN A 64 -0.73 -1.70 15.82
CA ASN A 64 -1.87 -1.12 16.52
C ASN A 64 -1.98 -1.77 17.90
N ILE A 65 -1.92 -0.95 18.95
CA ILE A 65 -2.08 -1.39 20.34
C ILE A 65 -3.30 -0.75 21.01
N THR A 66 -4.18 -0.14 20.22
CA THR A 66 -5.40 0.52 20.69
C THR A 66 -6.25 -0.45 21.48
N SER A 67 -6.58 -0.08 22.72
CA SER A 67 -7.53 -0.84 23.52
C SER A 67 -8.95 -0.49 23.08
N PRO A 68 -9.82 -1.48 22.78
CA PRO A 68 -11.24 -1.23 22.50
C PRO A 68 -11.98 -0.55 23.66
N GLY A 69 -11.45 -0.64 24.88
CA GLY A 69 -12.13 -0.22 26.10
C GLY A 69 -13.36 -1.10 26.42
N ASP A 70 -14.03 -0.79 27.53
CA ASP A 70 -15.19 -1.56 28.02
C ASP A 70 -16.50 -1.23 27.28
N HIS A 71 -16.49 -0.26 26.36
CA HIS A 71 -17.68 0.33 25.73
C HIS A 71 -17.84 0.03 24.23
N VAL A 72 -16.91 -0.73 23.64
CA VAL A 72 -16.99 -1.20 22.26
C VAL A 72 -17.58 -2.60 22.27
N GLY A 73 -18.80 -2.76 21.75
CA GLY A 73 -19.40 -4.07 21.56
C GLY A 73 -18.63 -4.88 20.52
N PRO A 74 -18.86 -6.21 20.40
CA PRO A 74 -18.21 -7.04 19.37
C PRO A 74 -18.69 -6.74 17.94
N ALA A 75 -19.55 -5.74 17.76
CA ALA A 75 -20.06 -5.34 16.45
C ALA A 75 -18.97 -4.65 15.64
N HIS A 76 -18.86 -5.03 14.36
CA HIS A 76 -17.86 -4.53 13.40
C HIS A 76 -17.75 -3.00 13.38
N ASN A 77 -18.87 -2.29 13.47
CA ASN A 77 -18.91 -0.83 13.35
C ASN A 77 -18.33 -0.08 14.57
N ASP A 78 -18.30 -0.71 15.74
CA ASP A 78 -17.70 -0.11 16.94
C ASP A 78 -16.17 -0.29 16.96
N ILE A 79 -15.67 -1.35 16.29
CA ILE A 79 -14.25 -1.71 16.24
C ILE A 79 -13.52 -1.03 15.08
N LEU A 80 -14.17 -0.85 13.93
CA LEU A 80 -13.55 -0.28 12.72
C LEU A 80 -12.83 1.07 12.96
N PRO A 81 -13.37 2.02 13.75
CA PRO A 81 -12.68 3.28 14.06
C PRO A 81 -11.37 3.13 14.85
N LEU A 82 -11.14 1.94 15.41
CA LEU A 82 -9.95 1.59 16.18
C LEU A 82 -8.96 0.74 15.37
N ALA A 83 -9.26 0.44 14.10
CA ALA A 83 -8.39 -0.33 13.22
C ALA A 83 -7.46 0.57 12.41
N PHE A 84 -6.30 0.04 12.04
CA PHE A 84 -5.49 0.64 10.99
C PHE A 84 -5.95 0.08 9.65
N VAL A 85 -6.45 0.95 8.80
CA VAL A 85 -6.88 0.60 7.43
C VAL A 85 -5.93 1.24 6.44
N SER A 86 -5.57 0.51 5.38
CA SER A 86 -4.71 1.02 4.31
C SER A 86 -3.36 1.59 4.80
N THR A 87 -2.67 0.87 5.69
CA THR A 87 -1.39 1.33 6.25
C THR A 87 -0.26 1.14 5.26
N HIS A 88 0.37 2.25 4.89
CA HIS A 88 1.53 2.28 4.01
C HIS A 88 2.78 2.71 4.81
N ALA A 89 3.95 2.24 4.38
CA ALA A 89 5.23 2.74 4.87
C ALA A 89 6.07 3.23 3.70
N ILE A 90 6.51 4.48 3.77
CA ILE A 90 7.44 5.08 2.80
C ILE A 90 8.79 5.21 3.49
N MET A 91 9.82 4.63 2.89
CA MET A 91 11.19 4.68 3.40
C MET A 91 12.07 5.37 2.38
N SER A 92 12.87 6.33 2.85
CA SER A 92 13.90 6.99 2.06
C SER A 92 15.27 6.66 2.61
N LEU A 93 16.25 6.47 1.75
CA LEU A 93 17.63 6.16 2.10
C LEU A 93 18.57 7.28 1.60
N VAL A 94 19.62 7.53 2.37
CA VAL A 94 20.73 8.41 1.99
C VAL A 94 21.99 7.57 1.99
N ASP A 95 22.86 7.77 0.99
CA ASP A 95 24.12 7.05 0.83
C ASP A 95 23.97 5.52 0.77
N GLY A 96 22.99 5.05 0.01
CA GLY A 96 22.77 3.63 -0.24
C GLY A 96 21.65 3.39 -1.25
N GLU A 97 21.40 2.12 -1.55
CA GLU A 97 20.34 1.70 -2.45
C GLU A 97 19.52 0.58 -1.82
N PHE A 98 18.20 0.64 -1.99
CA PHE A 98 17.30 -0.47 -1.73
C PHE A 98 17.44 -1.53 -2.82
N VAL A 99 17.22 -2.78 -2.41
CA VAL A 99 17.18 -3.93 -3.31
C VAL A 99 15.72 -4.27 -3.60
N SER A 100 15.39 -4.48 -4.88
CA SER A 100 14.08 -5.00 -5.29
C SER A 100 13.84 -6.38 -4.67
N LEU A 101 12.67 -6.59 -4.08
CA LEU A 101 12.26 -7.94 -3.66
C LEU A 101 11.58 -8.73 -4.78
N LEU A 102 11.20 -8.08 -5.88
CA LEU A 102 10.59 -8.71 -7.05
C LEU A 102 11.66 -9.26 -7.98
N GLU A 103 12.66 -8.44 -8.28
CA GLU A 103 13.79 -8.77 -9.16
C GLU A 103 15.11 -8.46 -8.45
N PRO A 104 15.46 -9.20 -7.37
CA PRO A 104 16.72 -9.00 -6.67
C PRO A 104 17.90 -9.39 -7.57
N ALA A 105 19.00 -8.62 -7.50
CA ALA A 105 20.28 -9.05 -8.07
C ALA A 105 20.78 -10.33 -7.40
N GLU A 106 21.61 -11.11 -8.09
CA GLU A 106 21.99 -12.47 -7.65
C GLU A 106 22.63 -12.47 -6.26
N GLU A 107 23.47 -11.48 -5.95
CA GLU A 107 24.13 -11.34 -4.65
C GLU A 107 23.16 -11.10 -3.47
N TRP A 108 21.93 -10.67 -3.75
CA TRP A 108 20.90 -10.39 -2.74
C TRP A 108 19.74 -11.37 -2.76
N ARG A 109 19.70 -12.32 -3.71
CA ARG A 109 18.56 -13.22 -3.92
C ARG A 109 18.19 -14.01 -2.67
N GLU A 110 19.18 -14.52 -1.93
CA GLU A 110 18.94 -15.25 -0.67
C GLU A 110 18.44 -14.33 0.45
N ALA A 111 19.01 -13.13 0.57
CA ALA A 111 18.59 -12.16 1.57
C ALA A 111 17.16 -11.66 1.31
N ALA A 112 16.82 -11.39 0.05
CA ALA A 112 15.48 -11.01 -0.39
C ALA A 112 14.46 -12.12 -0.13
N ALA A 113 14.80 -13.39 -0.44
CA ALA A 113 13.94 -14.54 -0.17
C ALA A 113 13.71 -14.79 1.34
N ALA A 114 14.63 -14.34 2.19
CA ALA A 114 14.51 -14.43 3.65
C ALA A 114 13.68 -13.28 4.27
N CYS A 115 13.30 -12.27 3.49
CA CYS A 115 12.42 -11.20 3.97
C CYS A 115 11.00 -11.72 4.20
N VAL A 116 10.39 -11.30 5.30
CA VAL A 116 9.00 -11.66 5.65
C VAL A 116 8.14 -10.41 5.54
N ASN A 117 7.14 -10.48 4.67
CA ASN A 117 6.20 -9.40 4.39
C ASN A 117 4.82 -9.81 4.93
N THR A 118 4.25 -9.03 5.86
CA THR A 118 2.96 -9.33 6.50
C THR A 118 2.01 -8.17 6.27
N GLY A 119 0.92 -8.41 5.55
CA GLY A 119 -0.13 -7.41 5.29
C GLY A 119 0.26 -6.30 4.31
N ALA A 120 1.54 -6.18 3.95
CA ALA A 120 2.04 -5.24 2.94
C ALA A 120 3.30 -5.81 2.29
N PHE A 121 3.56 -5.41 1.03
CA PHE A 121 4.75 -5.81 0.29
C PHE A 121 5.54 -4.56 -0.17
N PRO A 122 6.86 -4.51 0.05
CA PRO A 122 7.67 -3.37 -0.36
C PRO A 122 8.11 -3.46 -1.83
N VAL A 123 7.99 -2.33 -2.52
CA VAL A 123 8.47 -2.12 -3.90
C VAL A 123 9.32 -0.85 -3.96
N LEU A 124 10.24 -0.80 -4.92
CA LEU A 124 10.97 0.44 -5.23
C LEU A 124 9.98 1.49 -5.74
N ALA A 125 10.22 2.76 -5.42
CA ALA A 125 9.36 3.86 -5.86
C ALA A 125 10.19 5.08 -6.29
N GLY A 126 9.55 6.00 -7.02
CA GLY A 126 10.22 7.17 -7.60
C GLY A 126 10.60 6.95 -9.06
N GLU A 127 11.63 7.66 -9.52
CA GLU A 127 12.09 7.55 -10.91
C GLU A 127 12.77 6.19 -11.16
N PRO A 128 12.44 5.47 -12.25
CA PRO A 128 13.10 4.22 -12.59
C PRO A 128 14.63 4.34 -12.62
N GLY A 129 15.30 3.47 -11.88
CA GLY A 129 16.75 3.48 -11.70
C GLY A 129 17.22 4.20 -10.43
N ARG A 130 16.37 5.01 -9.79
CA ARG A 130 16.62 5.57 -8.46
C ARG A 130 16.14 4.58 -7.39
N ARG A 131 17.06 4.13 -6.54
CA ARG A 131 16.80 3.09 -5.53
C ARG A 131 16.84 3.63 -4.10
N ASP A 132 16.58 4.92 -3.93
CA ASP A 132 16.62 5.61 -2.65
C ASP A 132 15.25 5.70 -1.96
N ILE A 133 14.17 5.27 -2.64
CA ILE A 133 12.81 5.25 -2.07
C ILE A 133 12.19 3.87 -2.21
N MET A 134 11.53 3.43 -1.15
CA MET A 134 10.76 2.19 -1.10
C MET A 134 9.37 2.45 -0.50
N LEU A 135 8.34 1.93 -1.17
CA LEU A 135 6.94 1.98 -0.74
C LEU A 135 6.52 0.57 -0.33
N SER A 136 6.11 0.38 0.92
CA SER A 136 5.41 -0.81 1.38
C SER A 136 3.92 -0.53 1.45
N SER A 137 3.15 -1.32 0.71
CA SER A 137 1.73 -1.09 0.49
C SER A 137 0.91 -2.37 0.74
N PRO A 138 -0.32 -2.28 1.29
CA PRO A 138 -1.23 -3.41 1.43
C PRO A 138 -1.92 -3.81 0.11
N ILE A 139 -1.61 -3.11 -0.99
CA ILE A 139 -2.02 -3.50 -2.36
C ILE A 139 -0.82 -4.03 -3.15
N ILE A 140 -1.10 -4.87 -4.15
CA ILE A 140 -0.07 -5.48 -5.00
C ILE A 140 0.42 -4.43 -5.99
N LEU A 141 1.70 -4.13 -5.96
CA LEU A 141 2.37 -3.18 -6.85
C LEU A 141 3.61 -3.83 -7.45
N TYR A 142 4.07 -3.27 -8.57
CA TYR A 142 5.39 -3.53 -9.13
C TYR A 142 6.37 -2.44 -8.71
N ASP A 143 7.67 -2.67 -8.94
CA ASP A 143 8.68 -1.63 -8.76
C ASP A 143 8.40 -0.44 -9.67
N TYR A 144 8.60 0.75 -9.12
CA TYR A 144 8.29 2.05 -9.73
C TYR A 144 6.81 2.14 -10.13
N PRO A 145 5.88 2.01 -9.16
CA PRO A 145 4.46 2.11 -9.47
C PRO A 145 4.17 3.51 -10.02
N GLU A 146 3.58 3.56 -11.20
CA GLU A 146 3.12 4.80 -11.82
C GLU A 146 1.62 4.96 -11.57
N VAL A 147 1.21 6.17 -11.22
CA VAL A 147 -0.20 6.53 -11.24
C VAL A 147 -0.62 6.60 -12.71
N ALA A 148 -1.60 5.80 -13.12
CA ALA A 148 -2.04 5.76 -14.51
C ALA A 148 -2.61 7.13 -14.91
N ALA A 149 -1.97 7.81 -15.87
CA ALA A 149 -2.40 9.11 -16.38
C ALA A 149 -3.81 9.09 -17.03
N GLU A 150 -4.32 7.89 -17.29
CA GLU A 150 -5.61 7.61 -17.91
C GLU A 150 -6.73 7.32 -16.91
N SER A 151 -6.42 7.24 -15.60
CA SER A 151 -7.46 7.17 -14.57
C SER A 151 -8.16 8.53 -14.52
N PRO A 152 -9.45 8.64 -14.89
CA PRO A 152 -10.17 9.91 -14.89
C PRO A 152 -10.48 10.33 -13.43
N GLY A 153 -9.45 10.78 -12.73
CA GLY A 153 -9.51 11.24 -11.34
C GLY A 153 -9.42 10.14 -10.30
N ASP A 154 -9.72 10.50 -9.05
CA ASP A 154 -9.67 9.66 -7.85
C ASP A 154 -10.78 8.60 -7.86
N LEU A 155 -10.65 7.57 -8.72
CA LEU A 155 -11.58 6.45 -8.81
C LEU A 155 -11.33 5.46 -7.67
N PHE A 156 -10.12 4.87 -7.59
CA PHE A 156 -9.73 3.99 -6.49
C PHE A 156 -8.31 4.29 -6.00
N ASP A 157 -7.31 3.53 -6.46
CA ASP A 157 -5.91 3.68 -6.04
C ASP A 157 -5.04 4.35 -7.11
N GLY A 158 -5.62 4.64 -8.28
CA GLY A 158 -4.93 5.32 -9.37
C GLY A 158 -3.86 4.45 -10.05
N ALA A 159 -3.83 3.15 -9.78
CA ALA A 159 -2.88 2.21 -10.36
C ALA A 159 -3.54 1.34 -11.45
N GLU A 160 -2.80 0.34 -11.96
CA GLU A 160 -3.26 -0.64 -12.96
C GLU A 160 -4.53 -1.41 -12.52
N ILE A 161 -4.85 -1.44 -11.21
CA ILE A 161 -5.98 -2.17 -10.64
C ILE A 161 -7.34 -1.47 -10.92
N ASP A 162 -7.34 -0.19 -11.28
CA ASP A 162 -8.56 0.59 -11.58
C ASP A 162 -9.43 -0.06 -12.68
N GLU A 163 -8.82 -0.71 -13.69
CA GLU A 163 -9.55 -1.39 -14.77
C GLU A 163 -10.37 -2.57 -14.24
N ILE A 164 -9.75 -3.44 -13.43
CA ILE A 164 -10.40 -4.65 -12.90
C ILE A 164 -11.53 -4.27 -11.93
N LEU A 165 -11.32 -3.23 -11.11
CA LEU A 165 -12.35 -2.75 -10.18
C LEU A 165 -13.54 -2.13 -10.94
N THR A 166 -13.26 -1.37 -11.99
CA THR A 166 -14.27 -0.82 -12.91
C THR A 166 -15.10 -1.95 -13.54
N LEU A 167 -14.44 -2.97 -14.11
CA LEU A 167 -15.12 -4.10 -14.74
C LEU A 167 -16.00 -4.88 -13.75
N ARG A 168 -15.54 -5.08 -12.50
CA ARG A 168 -16.34 -5.74 -11.47
C ARG A 168 -17.58 -4.94 -11.07
N ILE A 169 -17.48 -3.62 -10.97
CA ILE A 169 -18.63 -2.76 -10.70
C ILE A 169 -19.66 -2.82 -11.84
N MET A 170 -19.20 -2.86 -13.09
CA MET A 170 -20.11 -3.01 -14.23
C MET A 170 -20.90 -4.32 -14.17
N THR A 171 -20.30 -5.39 -13.63
CA THR A 171 -20.94 -6.71 -13.46
C THR A 171 -21.79 -6.88 -12.21
N LEU A 172 -21.86 -5.87 -11.32
CA LEU A 172 -22.77 -5.92 -10.18
C LEU A 172 -24.23 -6.02 -10.63
N THR A 173 -25.03 -6.72 -9.83
CA THR A 173 -26.48 -6.81 -10.01
C THR A 173 -27.14 -5.46 -9.75
N ASP A 174 -28.37 -5.29 -10.24
CA ASP A 174 -29.14 -4.05 -10.04
C ASP A 174 -29.36 -3.76 -8.54
N ASP A 175 -29.59 -4.81 -7.73
CA ASP A 175 -29.77 -4.70 -6.28
C ASP A 175 -28.49 -4.19 -5.58
N GLU A 176 -27.31 -4.70 -5.98
CA GLU A 176 -26.01 -4.26 -5.46
C GLU A 176 -25.68 -2.82 -5.89
N LYS A 177 -26.01 -2.44 -7.13
CA LYS A 177 -25.86 -1.05 -7.59
C LYS A 177 -26.80 -0.10 -6.85
N ASP A 178 -28.02 -0.53 -6.54
CA ASP A 178 -28.96 0.25 -5.76
C ASP A 178 -28.51 0.42 -4.30
N GLU A 179 -27.80 -0.55 -3.73
CA GLU A 179 -27.12 -0.37 -2.44
C GLU A 179 -26.00 0.66 -2.52
N MET A 180 -25.18 0.63 -3.57
CA MET A 180 -24.13 1.64 -3.78
C MET A 180 -24.70 3.06 -3.98
N ARG A 181 -25.81 3.21 -4.72
CA ARG A 181 -26.51 4.51 -4.91
C ARG A 181 -27.04 5.08 -3.60
N ARG A 182 -27.43 4.20 -2.67
CA ARG A 182 -27.90 4.52 -1.33
C ARG A 182 -26.76 4.72 -0.32
N GLY A 183 -25.52 4.45 -0.74
CA GLY A 183 -24.32 4.74 0.03
C GLY A 183 -24.03 6.25 0.10
N ASP A 184 -22.80 6.57 0.48
CA ASP A 184 -22.33 7.95 0.59
C ASP A 184 -22.05 8.61 -0.76
N ASP A 185 -21.76 9.92 -0.72
CA ASP A 185 -21.50 10.73 -1.92
C ASP A 185 -20.31 10.24 -2.75
N ARG A 186 -19.28 9.65 -2.14
CA ARG A 186 -18.09 9.14 -2.84
C ARG A 186 -18.40 7.81 -3.54
N THR A 187 -19.02 6.86 -2.85
CA THR A 187 -19.47 5.57 -3.38
C THR A 187 -20.47 5.77 -4.52
N ARG A 188 -21.39 6.73 -4.35
CA ARG A 188 -22.34 7.11 -5.39
C ARG A 188 -21.65 7.77 -6.59
N GLN A 189 -20.74 8.72 -6.36
CA GLN A 189 -19.95 9.33 -7.43
C GLN A 189 -19.08 8.31 -8.17
N LEU A 190 -18.55 7.32 -7.47
CA LEU A 190 -17.76 6.25 -8.04
C LEU A 190 -18.59 5.38 -8.99
N LEU A 191 -19.81 4.99 -8.57
CA LEU A 191 -20.76 4.27 -9.43
C LEU A 191 -21.19 5.13 -10.62
N GLU A 192 -21.57 6.39 -10.39
CA GLU A 192 -21.98 7.33 -11.46
C GLU A 192 -20.85 7.53 -12.49
N ARG A 193 -19.60 7.68 -12.03
CA ARG A 193 -18.43 7.80 -12.92
C ARG A 193 -18.21 6.50 -13.69
N THR A 194 -18.32 5.35 -13.04
CA THR A 194 -18.16 4.03 -13.67
C THR A 194 -19.24 3.79 -14.74
N GLU A 195 -20.50 4.12 -14.46
CA GLU A 195 -21.60 4.02 -15.42
C GLU A 195 -21.50 5.05 -16.57
N ALA A 196 -20.82 6.18 -16.34
CA ALA A 196 -20.58 7.22 -17.34
C ALA A 196 -19.31 7.00 -18.18
N LEU A 197 -18.53 5.94 -17.93
CA LEU A 197 -17.35 5.62 -18.74
C LEU A 197 -17.75 5.33 -20.18
N THR A 198 -17.21 6.10 -21.12
CA THR A 198 -17.41 5.86 -22.54
C THR A 198 -16.57 4.65 -22.98
N PRO A 199 -16.95 3.96 -24.07
CA PRO A 199 -16.12 2.89 -24.65
C PRO A 199 -14.67 3.32 -24.96
N GLU A 200 -14.46 4.60 -25.28
CA GLU A 200 -13.14 5.20 -25.52
C GLU A 200 -12.33 5.38 -24.24
N HIS A 201 -12.97 5.68 -23.10
CA HIS A 201 -12.33 5.70 -21.78
C HIS A 201 -12.04 4.28 -21.27
N MET A 202 -12.94 3.33 -21.54
CA MET A 202 -12.69 1.90 -21.27
C MET A 202 -11.51 1.37 -22.08
N MET A 203 -11.36 1.76 -23.34
CA MET A 203 -10.18 1.42 -24.17
C MET A 203 -8.86 1.99 -23.65
N LYS A 204 -8.89 3.12 -22.93
CA LYS A 204 -7.72 3.69 -22.26
C LYS A 204 -7.40 2.96 -20.95
N LEU A 205 -8.44 2.65 -20.15
CA LEU A 205 -8.29 1.83 -18.94
C LEU A 205 -7.74 0.42 -19.25
N HIS A 206 -8.06 -0.14 -20.43
CA HIS A 206 -7.53 -1.42 -20.94
C HIS A 206 -6.01 -1.46 -21.17
N GLY A 207 -5.27 -0.36 -20.93
CA GLY A 207 -3.81 -0.33 -20.89
C GLY A 207 -3.15 -1.10 -22.04
N VAL A 208 -2.86 -0.43 -23.16
CA VAL A 208 -2.04 -0.96 -24.26
C VAL A 208 -0.90 -1.81 -23.68
N MET A 209 -0.94 -3.14 -23.88
CA MET A 209 0.11 -4.09 -23.49
C MET A 209 1.49 -3.51 -23.83
N ARG A 210 2.14 -2.88 -22.85
CA ARG A 210 3.43 -2.23 -23.03
C ARG A 210 4.46 -3.07 -22.30
N GLY A 211 5.21 -3.83 -23.09
CA GLY A 211 6.51 -4.36 -22.68
C GLY A 211 6.55 -5.82 -22.25
N LEU A 212 5.92 -6.74 -22.99
CA LEU A 212 6.60 -8.01 -23.22
C LEU A 212 7.91 -7.67 -23.96
N LYS A 213 9.02 -7.52 -23.21
CA LYS A 213 10.35 -7.57 -23.81
C LYS A 213 10.43 -8.92 -24.51
N ALA A 214 10.26 -8.90 -25.83
CA ALA A 214 10.62 -10.02 -26.68
C ALA A 214 12.06 -10.37 -26.31
N GLY A 215 12.27 -11.58 -25.79
CA GLY A 215 13.61 -12.10 -25.57
C GLY A 215 14.36 -12.02 -26.88
N GLU A 216 15.37 -11.14 -26.93
CA GLU A 216 16.33 -11.12 -28.01
C GLU A 216 16.96 -12.50 -28.08
N SER A 217 16.56 -13.22 -29.12
CA SER A 217 17.14 -14.45 -29.59
C SER A 217 18.10 -14.06 -30.71
N GLY A 218 19.38 -14.29 -30.50
CA GLY A 218 20.43 -14.18 -31.52
C GLY A 218 21.78 -13.89 -30.89
N GLY A 219 22.82 -14.72 -31.03
CA GLY A 219 23.00 -15.95 -31.79
C GLY A 219 24.34 -16.58 -31.43
#